data_AF-A0A2T4TBM9-F1
#
_entry.id   AF-A0A2T4TBM9-F1
#
_cell.length_a   1.000
_cell.length_b   1.000
_cell.length_c   1.000
_cell.angle_alpha   90.00
_cell.angle_beta   90.00
_cell.angle_gamma   90.00
#
_symmetry.space_group_name_H-M   'P 1'
#
loop_
_entity.id
_entity.type
_entity.pdbx_description
1 polymer ?
#
loop_
_entity_poly.entity_id
_entity_poly.type
_entity_poly.pdbx_seq_one_letter_code
_entity_poly.pdbx_strand_id
1 'polypeptide(L)'
;MNAQNLRAFIDNRRPFISGILWQNGGGHAIVGCGYDTKEGVFWFKDPGVGVTPFYKVSSQAIDSNTYFQYGRSGFGKYNSTNYYYR
;
A
#
# COMPACT_ATOMS: atom_id res chain seq x y z
N MET A 1 -10.70 -3.33 -1.48
CA MET A 1 -10.76 -1.89 -1.80
C MET A 1 -9.95 -1.67 -3.07
N ASN A 2 -10.40 -0.83 -4.02
CA ASN A 2 -9.69 -0.56 -5.28
C ASN A 2 -8.87 0.74 -5.20
N ALA A 3 -8.08 1.05 -6.22
CA ALA A 3 -7.26 2.25 -6.28
C ALA A 3 -8.10 3.54 -6.15
N GLN A 4 -9.25 3.62 -6.81
CA GLN A 4 -10.12 4.80 -6.71
C GLN A 4 -10.54 5.09 -5.26
N ASN A 5 -10.96 4.05 -4.52
CA ASN A 5 -11.36 4.21 -3.13
C ASN A 5 -10.17 4.63 -2.25
N LEU A 6 -8.98 4.05 -2.45
CA LEU A 6 -7.79 4.43 -1.67
C LEU A 6 -7.37 5.89 -1.91
N ARG A 7 -7.51 6.41 -3.14
CA ARG A 7 -7.28 7.84 -3.42
C ARG A 7 -8.24 8.71 -2.61
N ALA A 8 -9.52 8.34 -2.58
CA ALA A 8 -10.51 9.08 -1.81
C ALA A 8 -10.18 9.13 -0.31
N PHE A 9 -9.59 8.08 0.28
CA PHE A 9 -9.10 8.13 1.66
C PHE A 9 -7.99 9.17 1.83
N ILE A 10 -6.97 9.12 0.97
CA ILE A 10 -5.84 10.06 1.01
C ILE A 10 -6.31 11.51 0.80
N ASP A 11 -7.21 11.74 -0.17
CA ASP A 11 -7.78 13.07 -0.47
C ASP A 11 -8.58 13.63 0.72
N ASN A 12 -9.24 12.77 1.49
CA ASN A 12 -9.92 13.13 2.73
C ASN A 12 -8.98 13.26 3.94
N ARG A 13 -7.66 13.38 3.72
CA ARG A 13 -6.62 13.45 4.76
C ARG A 13 -6.63 12.24 5.71
N ARG A 14 -7.04 11.08 5.22
CA ARG A 14 -7.08 9.82 5.97
C ARG A 14 -6.03 8.87 5.40
N PRO A 15 -4.81 8.80 5.96
CA PRO A 15 -3.90 7.71 5.65
C PRO A 15 -4.55 6.39 6.04
N PHE A 16 -4.18 5.31 5.37
CA PHE A 16 -4.75 3.99 5.62
C PHE A 16 -3.67 2.97 5.94
N ILE A 17 -3.99 2.02 6.82
CA ILE A 17 -3.12 0.88 7.10
C ILE A 17 -3.47 -0.23 6.12
N SER A 18 -2.46 -0.83 5.52
CA SER A 18 -2.58 -1.98 4.62
C SER A 18 -1.79 -3.15 5.16
N GLY A 19 -2.30 -4.35 4.96
CA GLY A 19 -1.48 -5.56 5.06
C GLY A 19 -0.73 -5.79 3.75
N ILE A 20 0.44 -6.39 3.85
CA ILE A 20 1.12 -7.13 2.80
C ILE A 20 1.03 -8.60 3.17
N LEU A 21 0.53 -9.43 2.25
CA LEU A 21 0.65 -10.88 2.37
C LEU A 21 1.88 -11.33 1.57
N TRP A 22 2.90 -11.85 2.25
CA TRP A 22 4.12 -12.33 1.59
C TRP A 22 3.88 -13.65 0.86
N GLN A 23 4.54 -13.83 -0.27
CA GLN A 23 4.39 -15.05 -1.08
C GLN A 23 4.78 -16.33 -0.32
N ASN A 24 5.80 -16.26 0.54
CA ASN A 24 6.32 -17.39 1.30
C ASN A 24 5.73 -17.53 2.72
N GLY A 25 4.57 -16.91 2.95
CA GLY A 25 3.89 -16.94 4.25
C GLY A 25 4.26 -15.78 5.18
N GLY A 26 3.40 -15.57 6.18
CA GLY A 26 3.45 -14.39 7.05
C GLY A 26 2.85 -13.15 6.38
N GLY A 27 3.03 -11.99 7.00
CA GLY A 27 2.57 -10.73 6.47
C GLY A 27 3.20 -9.55 7.17
N HIS A 28 2.93 -8.35 6.67
CA HIS A 28 3.49 -7.13 7.19
C HIS A 28 2.50 -5.97 7.11
N ALA A 29 2.52 -5.07 8.09
CA ALA A 29 1.65 -3.89 8.08
C ALA A 29 2.42 -2.67 7.56
N ILE A 30 1.81 -1.96 6.61
CA ILE A 30 2.36 -0.73 6.02
C ILE A 30 1.30 0.37 6.01
N VAL A 31 1.73 1.62 5.82
CA VAL A 31 0.83 2.78 5.75
C VAL A 31 0.82 3.33 4.34
N GLY A 32 -0.34 3.35 3.70
CA GLY A 32 -0.57 4.10 2.47
C GLY A 32 -0.82 5.57 2.80
N CYS A 33 0.02 6.46 2.31
CA CYS A 33 0.04 7.87 2.72
C CYS A 33 0.04 8.88 1.57
N GLY A 34 0.15 8.43 0.32
CA GLY A 34 0.15 9.29 -0.84
C GLY A 34 -0.07 8.52 -2.13
N TYR A 35 -0.24 9.24 -3.23
CA TYR A 35 -0.32 8.68 -4.57
C TYR A 35 0.11 9.71 -5.60
N ASP A 36 0.48 9.22 -6.79
CA ASP A 36 0.77 10.05 -7.97
C ASP A 36 -0.04 9.50 -9.15
N THR A 37 -0.94 10.33 -9.69
CA THR A 37 -1.79 9.96 -10.84
C THR A 37 -1.06 9.97 -12.16
N LYS A 38 0.03 10.74 -12.29
CA LYS A 38 0.86 10.75 -13.50
C LYS A 38 1.68 9.48 -13.61
N GLU A 39 2.28 9.05 -12.50
CA GLU A 39 3.03 7.79 -12.44
C GLU A 39 2.11 6.57 -12.29
N GLY A 40 0.86 6.77 -11.87
CA GLY A 40 -0.11 5.69 -11.64
C GLY A 40 0.23 4.85 -10.41
N VAL A 41 0.82 5.44 -9.37
CA VAL A 41 1.31 4.71 -8.18
C VAL A 41 0.74 5.24 -6.87
N PHE A 42 0.78 4.41 -5.84
CA PHE A 42 0.59 4.76 -4.44
C PHE A 42 1.92 4.73 -3.71
N TRP A 43 2.07 5.62 -2.74
CA TRP A 43 3.22 5.69 -1.85
C TRP A 43 2.87 5.05 -0.52
N PHE A 44 3.71 4.10 -0.13
CA PHE A 44 3.60 3.41 1.13
C PHE A 44 4.82 3.68 2.00
N LYS A 45 4.60 3.80 3.30
CA LYS A 45 5.63 3.84 4.33
C LYS A 45 5.58 2.56 5.13
N ASP A 46 6.74 1.95 5.30
CA ASP A 46 6.90 0.75 6.11
C ASP A 46 7.45 1.18 7.48
N PRO A 47 6.77 0.85 8.60
CA PRO A 47 7.23 1.21 9.94
C PRO A 47 8.45 0.40 10.41
N GLY A 48 8.71 -0.78 9.82
CA GLY A 48 9.82 -1.66 10.17
C GLY A 48 11.15 -1.31 9.50
N VAL A 49 11.15 -0.41 8.52
CA VAL A 49 12.35 0.06 7.81
C VAL A 49 12.44 1.56 8.04
N GLY A 50 13.56 2.03 8.62
CA GLY A 50 13.71 3.39 9.16
C GLY A 50 13.43 4.55 8.19
N VAL A 51 14.46 5.34 7.84
CA VAL A 51 14.29 6.54 6.97
C VAL A 51 14.26 6.17 5.48
N THR A 52 13.78 4.97 5.14
CA THR A 52 13.71 4.53 3.74
C THR A 52 12.64 5.35 3.01
N PRO A 53 12.90 5.81 1.76
CA PRO A 53 11.89 6.50 0.97
C PRO A 53 10.64 5.63 0.77
N PHE A 54 9.52 6.28 0.48
CA PHE A 54 8.26 5.60 0.21
C PHE A 54 8.42 4.51 -0.85
N TYR A 55 7.77 3.37 -0.64
CA TYR A 55 7.61 2.35 -1.66
C TYR A 55 6.52 2.79 -2.63
N LYS A 56 6.81 2.71 -3.93
CA LYS A 56 5.83 2.95 -4.98
C LYS A 56 5.16 1.64 -5.37
N VAL A 57 3.84 1.64 -5.42
CA VAL A 57 3.01 0.48 -5.76
C VAL A 57 2.08 0.90 -6.88
N SER A 58 2.06 0.18 -8.00
CA SER A 58 1.17 0.57 -9.10
C SER A 58 -0.30 0.44 -8.70
N SER A 59 -1.11 1.40 -9.16
CA SER A 59 -2.57 1.36 -8.98
C SER A 59 -3.15 0.08 -9.58
N GLN A 60 -2.58 -0.37 -10.71
CA GLN A 60 -2.97 -1.63 -11.34
C GLN A 60 -2.76 -2.82 -10.41
N ALA A 61 -1.63 -2.92 -9.70
CA ALA A 61 -1.38 -4.03 -8.78
C ALA A 61 -2.38 -4.07 -7.61
N ILE A 62 -2.87 -2.91 -7.18
CA ILE A 62 -3.94 -2.79 -6.19
C ILE A 62 -5.27 -3.26 -6.78
N ASP A 63 -5.62 -2.79 -7.98
CA ASP A 63 -6.88 -3.13 -8.63
C ASP A 63 -6.96 -4.62 -9.01
N SER A 64 -5.86 -5.20 -9.50
CA SER A 64 -5.76 -6.61 -9.86
C SER A 64 -5.49 -7.53 -8.67
N ASN A 65 -5.21 -6.96 -7.49
CA ASN A 65 -4.84 -7.70 -6.28
C ASN A 65 -3.69 -8.72 -6.52
N THR A 66 -2.70 -8.31 -7.31
CA THR A 66 -1.57 -9.17 -7.72
C THR A 66 -0.37 -9.02 -6.81
N TYR A 67 0.48 -10.05 -6.78
CA TYR A 67 1.79 -9.97 -6.13
C TYR A 67 2.71 -8.98 -6.87
N PHE A 68 3.47 -8.20 -6.11
CA PHE A 68 4.48 -7.31 -6.62
C PHE A 68 5.62 -7.13 -5.59
N GLN A 69 6.74 -6.56 -6.04
CA GLN A 69 7.91 -6.32 -5.21
C GLN A 69 7.75 -5.04 -4.36
N TYR A 70 7.72 -5.18 -3.04
CA TYR A 70 7.75 -4.06 -2.10
C TYR A 70 9.20 -3.66 -1.80
N GLY A 71 9.81 -2.86 -2.68
CA GLY A 71 11.20 -2.39 -2.50
C GLY A 71 12.20 -3.54 -2.36
N ARG A 72 12.91 -3.63 -1.22
CA ARG A 72 13.80 -4.77 -0.89
C ARG A 72 13.18 -5.77 0.09
N SER A 73 11.99 -5.48 0.62
CA SER A 73 11.35 -6.28 1.68
C SER A 73 10.82 -7.61 1.16
N GLY A 74 10.53 -7.71 -0.14
CA GLY A 74 10.14 -8.96 -0.81
C GLY A 74 8.90 -8.83 -1.70
N PHE A 75 8.48 -9.97 -2.26
CA PHE A 75 7.26 -10.08 -3.06
C PHE A 75 6.05 -10.34 -2.18
N GLY A 76 5.06 -9.47 -2.27
CA GLY A 76 3.80 -9.61 -1.54
C GLY A 76 2.65 -9.02 -2.33
N LYS A 77 1.42 -9.19 -1.85
CA LYS A 77 0.25 -8.52 -2.41
C LYS A 77 -0.42 -7.67 -1.37
N TYR A 78 -1.06 -6.59 -1.85
CA TYR A 78 -1.97 -5.80 -1.05
C TYR A 78 -3.00 -6.71 -0.39
N ASN A 79 -3.19 -6.57 0.91
CA ASN A 79 -4.22 -7.28 1.66
C ASN A 79 -5.10 -6.26 2.39
N SER A 80 -6.41 -6.51 2.34
CA SER A 80 -7.51 -5.62 2.68
C SER A 80 -7.23 -4.63 3.82
N THR A 81 -7.50 -3.36 3.56
CA THR A 81 -7.53 -2.26 4.53
C THR A 81 -8.83 -2.28 5.34
N ASN A 82 -8.74 -2.27 6.66
CA ASN A 82 -9.83 -1.86 7.56
C ASN A 82 -9.24 -1.26 8.84
N TYR A 83 -9.29 0.06 8.99
CA TYR A 83 -9.37 0.69 10.31
C TYR A 83 -10.32 1.89 10.23
N TYR A 84 -11.53 1.66 10.74
CA TYR A 84 -12.48 2.70 11.06
C TYR A 84 -11.95 3.46 12.27
N TYR A 85 -11.59 4.73 12.12
CA TYR A 85 -11.72 5.67 13.24
C TYR A 85 -13.05 6.38 13.03
N ARG A 86 -13.98 6.17 13.97
CA ARG A 86 -15.29 6.83 14.02
C ARG A 86 -15.11 8.34 14.15
#